data_AF-A0A024QI31-F1
#
_entry.id   AF-A0A024QI31-F1
#
_cell.length_a   1.000
_cell.length_b   1.000
_cell.length_c   1.000
_cell.angle_alpha   90.00
_cell.angle_beta   90.00
_cell.angle_gamma   90.00
#
_symmetry.space_group_name_H-M   'P 1'
#
loop_
_entity.id
_entity.type
_entity.pdbx_description
1 polymer ?
#
loop_
_entity_poly.entity_id
_entity_poly.type
_entity_poly.pdbx_seq_one_letter_code
_entity_poly.pdbx_strand_id
1 'polypeptide(L)'
;MKKERLYNIEEYHCLDIISLYSNINAHAKAINGLPQNHSEVFNKRGWMLPFLFSYDTLLWKRWDYWFEIIEKGTIDGSGPIPQIKWANTGSNEVQETSKMLQHCLNHYEANIDNFADWLIWGLSINKETNINHISQNLNEHYYRAFDLFLVLKYPTDYLSHILTEETGKGYKSGLGYYPTPFSISEMMVKMSFSDDKSYKTETVNDPCIGCGAMLLPASNYTLRGYGQDISKIAISLATIQMYWYAPWYAFHPNNLKGFNDFKDIIMINSNNKKQKEGQYAFNL
;
A
#
# COMPACT_ATOMS: atom_id res chain seq x y z
N MET A 1 24.86 8.55 -5.74
CA MET A 1 24.59 8.16 -7.15
C MET A 1 23.96 9.35 -7.86
N LYS A 2 24.17 9.58 -9.17
CA LYS A 2 23.44 10.68 -9.86
C LYS A 2 21.95 10.32 -9.92
N LYS A 3 21.06 11.25 -9.56
CA LYS A 3 19.60 11.04 -9.49
C LYS A 3 19.01 10.42 -10.78
N GLU A 4 19.54 10.79 -11.93
CA GLU A 4 19.16 10.25 -13.26
C GLU A 4 19.31 8.73 -13.37
N ARG A 5 20.30 8.14 -12.68
CA ARG A 5 20.54 6.69 -12.65
C ARG A 5 19.54 5.91 -11.79
N LEU A 6 18.67 6.60 -11.03
CA LEU A 6 17.59 5.92 -10.30
C LEU A 6 16.39 5.64 -11.22
N TYR A 7 16.24 6.39 -12.31
CA TYR A 7 15.11 6.19 -13.22
C TYR A 7 15.42 5.13 -14.27
N ASN A 8 16.69 4.97 -14.68
CA ASN A 8 17.15 4.07 -15.75
C ASN A 8 16.14 3.98 -16.90
N ILE A 9 15.85 5.13 -17.51
CA ILE A 9 14.81 5.24 -18.56
C ILE A 9 15.10 4.28 -19.73
N GLU A 10 16.38 3.96 -19.95
CA GLU A 10 16.86 3.00 -20.95
C GLU A 10 16.36 1.56 -20.73
N GLU A 11 15.89 1.21 -19.54
CA GLU A 11 15.30 -0.11 -19.24
C GLU A 11 13.89 -0.28 -19.84
N TYR A 12 13.24 0.81 -20.26
CA TYR A 12 11.86 0.78 -20.74
C TYR A 12 11.79 0.91 -22.27
N HIS A 13 10.85 0.18 -22.88
CA HIS A 13 10.58 0.33 -24.29
C HIS A 13 9.98 1.71 -24.57
N CYS A 14 10.35 2.33 -25.70
CA CYS A 14 9.87 3.66 -26.07
C CYS A 14 8.33 3.76 -26.10
N LEU A 15 7.65 2.69 -26.54
CA LEU A 15 6.19 2.63 -26.56
C LEU A 15 5.59 2.67 -25.15
N ASP A 16 6.22 2.05 -24.17
CA ASP A 16 5.75 2.06 -22.78
C ASP A 16 5.86 3.47 -22.17
N ILE A 17 6.94 4.20 -22.49
CA ILE A 17 7.11 5.60 -22.06
C ILE A 17 6.06 6.51 -22.71
N ILE A 18 5.75 6.31 -23.99
CA ILE A 18 4.69 7.07 -24.68
C ILE A 18 3.32 6.74 -24.08
N SER A 19 3.07 5.47 -23.78
CA SER A 19 1.85 5.02 -23.12
C SER A 19 1.73 5.62 -21.71
N LEU A 20 2.82 5.69 -20.96
CA LEU A 20 2.85 6.31 -19.63
C LEU A 20 2.34 7.76 -19.69
N TYR A 21 2.87 8.57 -20.58
CA TYR A 21 2.43 9.97 -20.74
C TYR A 21 0.95 10.07 -21.14
N SER A 22 0.50 9.17 -22.01
CA SER A 22 -0.89 9.11 -22.47
C SER A 22 -1.83 8.73 -21.32
N ASN A 23 -1.46 7.73 -20.51
CA ASN A 23 -2.23 7.25 -19.36
C ASN A 23 -2.33 8.33 -18.28
N ILE A 24 -1.23 9.01 -17.95
CA ILE A 24 -1.24 10.12 -16.98
C ILE A 24 -2.24 11.18 -17.42
N ASN A 25 -2.22 11.58 -18.69
CA ASN A 25 -3.14 12.58 -19.22
C ASN A 25 -4.61 12.11 -19.22
N ALA A 26 -4.85 10.82 -19.52
CA ALA A 26 -6.18 10.24 -19.50
C ALA A 26 -6.76 10.24 -18.07
N HIS A 27 -6.00 9.74 -17.09
CA HIS A 27 -6.40 9.74 -15.69
C HIS A 27 -6.53 11.17 -15.13
N ALA A 28 -5.63 12.08 -15.52
CA ALA A 28 -5.70 13.49 -15.12
C ALA A 28 -7.02 14.14 -15.56
N LYS A 29 -7.49 13.87 -16.78
CA LYS A 29 -8.79 14.38 -17.26
C LYS A 29 -9.95 13.92 -16.38
N ALA A 30 -9.92 12.70 -15.88
CA ALA A 30 -10.96 12.16 -14.99
C ALA A 30 -11.05 12.90 -13.64
N ILE A 31 -9.99 13.58 -13.22
CA ILE A 31 -9.93 14.36 -11.97
C ILE A 31 -9.89 15.88 -12.22
N ASN A 32 -10.35 16.35 -13.38
CA ASN A 32 -10.33 17.77 -13.77
C ASN A 32 -8.91 18.38 -13.87
N GLY A 33 -7.95 17.56 -14.32
CA GLY A 33 -6.57 17.94 -14.60
C GLY A 33 -5.65 17.90 -13.39
N LEU A 34 -4.34 17.83 -13.63
CA LEU A 34 -3.30 17.88 -12.59
C LEU A 34 -3.12 19.30 -12.01
N PRO A 35 -2.60 19.44 -10.79
CA PRO A 35 -2.15 20.72 -10.27
C PRO A 35 -1.00 21.26 -11.14
N GLN A 36 -1.10 22.51 -11.57
CA GLN A 36 -0.04 23.16 -12.35
C GLN A 36 1.13 23.64 -11.48
N ASN A 37 0.89 23.78 -10.18
CA ASN A 37 1.87 24.20 -9.18
C ASN A 37 1.45 23.68 -7.79
N HIS A 38 2.35 23.76 -6.82
CA HIS A 38 2.11 23.29 -5.45
C HIS A 38 0.88 23.93 -4.79
N SER A 39 0.57 25.21 -5.06
CA SER A 39 -0.56 25.90 -4.45
C SER A 39 -1.93 25.35 -4.87
N GLU A 40 -2.03 24.72 -6.05
CA GLU A 40 -3.26 24.07 -6.49
C GLU A 40 -3.55 22.74 -5.78
N VAL A 41 -2.55 22.13 -5.11
CA VAL A 41 -2.70 20.84 -4.40
C VAL A 41 -3.84 20.90 -3.37
N PHE A 42 -4.00 22.02 -2.67
CA PHE A 42 -5.06 22.24 -1.67
C PHE A 42 -6.49 22.09 -2.22
N ASN A 43 -6.67 22.26 -3.53
CA ASN A 43 -7.98 22.17 -4.19
C ASN A 43 -8.12 20.91 -5.07
N LYS A 44 -7.08 20.07 -5.15
CA LYS A 44 -7.02 18.93 -6.07
C LYS A 44 -6.75 17.62 -5.32
N ARG A 45 -7.73 17.18 -4.53
CA ARG A 45 -7.67 15.87 -3.88
C ARG A 45 -7.55 14.75 -4.93
N GLY A 46 -6.72 13.75 -4.67
CA GLY A 46 -6.49 12.64 -5.61
C GLY A 46 -5.51 12.95 -6.74
N TRP A 47 -4.80 14.09 -6.71
CA TRP A 47 -3.87 14.49 -7.77
C TRP A 47 -2.71 13.52 -8.03
N MET A 48 -2.39 12.63 -7.08
CA MET A 48 -1.33 11.63 -7.23
C MET A 48 -1.82 10.34 -7.92
N LEU A 49 -3.13 10.09 -7.99
CA LEU A 49 -3.69 8.88 -8.58
C LEU A 49 -3.32 8.67 -10.05
N PRO A 50 -3.34 9.71 -10.93
CA PRO A 50 -2.87 9.56 -12.31
C PRO A 50 -1.44 9.05 -12.42
N PHE A 51 -0.56 9.50 -11.51
CA PHE A 51 0.82 9.04 -11.46
C PHE A 51 0.92 7.63 -10.90
N LEU A 52 0.23 7.33 -9.79
CA LEU A 52 0.21 5.99 -9.19
C LEU A 52 -0.20 4.92 -10.22
N PHE A 53 -1.34 5.09 -10.88
CA PHE A 53 -1.86 4.10 -11.82
C PHE A 53 -0.94 3.94 -13.03
N SER A 54 -0.49 5.05 -13.62
CA SER A 54 0.35 4.97 -14.82
C SER A 54 1.74 4.40 -14.53
N TYR A 55 2.34 4.73 -13.38
CA TYR A 55 3.61 4.15 -12.95
C TYR A 55 3.45 2.67 -12.61
N ASP A 56 2.36 2.28 -11.94
CA ASP A 56 2.08 0.86 -11.67
C ASP A 56 1.88 0.07 -12.96
N THR A 57 1.12 0.57 -13.94
CA THR A 57 0.98 -0.06 -15.27
C THR A 57 2.33 -0.33 -15.93
N LEU A 58 3.29 0.59 -15.79
CA LEU A 58 4.64 0.43 -16.32
C LEU A 58 5.45 -0.61 -15.54
N LEU A 59 5.27 -0.70 -14.22
CA LEU A 59 6.16 -1.46 -13.33
C LEU A 59 5.60 -2.83 -12.93
N TRP A 60 4.38 -2.88 -12.37
CA TRP A 60 3.85 -4.06 -11.68
C TRP A 60 2.47 -4.51 -12.13
N LYS A 61 1.69 -3.64 -12.78
CA LYS A 61 0.34 -3.89 -13.33
C LYS A 61 -0.67 -4.41 -12.31
N ARG A 62 -0.48 -4.07 -11.04
CA ARG A 62 -1.36 -4.52 -9.94
C ARG A 62 -2.67 -3.78 -9.91
N TRP A 63 -2.65 -2.48 -10.19
CA TRP A 63 -3.87 -1.68 -10.33
C TRP A 63 -4.65 -2.09 -11.57
N ASP A 64 -4.00 -2.32 -12.71
CA ASP A 64 -4.65 -2.82 -13.93
C ASP A 64 -5.38 -4.14 -13.66
N TYR A 65 -4.65 -5.10 -13.10
CA TYR A 65 -5.20 -6.40 -12.69
C TYR A 65 -6.38 -6.26 -11.72
N TRP A 66 -6.27 -5.34 -10.75
CA TRP A 66 -7.34 -5.14 -9.78
C TRP A 66 -8.56 -4.44 -10.37
N PHE A 67 -8.37 -3.46 -11.27
CA PHE A 67 -9.46 -2.81 -11.97
C PHE A 67 -10.23 -3.77 -12.87
N GLU A 68 -9.56 -4.68 -13.58
CA GLU A 68 -10.22 -5.72 -14.36
C GLU A 68 -11.12 -6.60 -13.49
N ILE A 69 -10.65 -7.00 -12.30
CA ILE A 69 -11.44 -7.78 -11.33
C ILE A 69 -12.66 -6.98 -10.84
N ILE A 70 -12.45 -5.70 -10.50
CA ILE A 70 -13.53 -4.83 -10.01
C ILE A 70 -14.60 -4.64 -11.09
N GLU A 71 -14.18 -4.37 -12.32
CA GLU A 71 -15.08 -4.20 -13.47
C GLU A 71 -15.88 -5.49 -13.74
N LYS A 72 -15.22 -6.65 -13.66
CA LYS A 72 -15.86 -7.95 -13.82
C LYS A 72 -16.76 -8.34 -12.64
N GLY A 73 -16.49 -7.83 -11.44
CA GLY A 73 -17.19 -8.17 -10.20
C GLY A 73 -16.85 -9.56 -9.63
N THR A 74 -15.82 -10.24 -10.15
CA THR A 74 -15.36 -11.56 -9.66
C THR A 74 -13.87 -11.75 -9.93
N ILE A 75 -13.20 -12.49 -9.05
CA ILE A 75 -11.80 -12.90 -9.26
C ILE A 75 -11.66 -14.09 -10.22
N ASP A 76 -12.76 -14.77 -10.56
CA ASP A 76 -12.72 -15.94 -11.45
C ASP A 76 -12.15 -15.59 -12.81
N GLY A 77 -11.16 -16.37 -13.28
CA GLY A 77 -10.55 -16.17 -14.59
C GLY A 77 -9.65 -14.93 -14.74
N SER A 78 -9.31 -14.23 -13.65
CA SER A 78 -8.39 -13.07 -13.68
C SER A 78 -6.90 -13.44 -13.85
N GLY A 79 -6.56 -14.72 -13.96
CA GLY A 79 -5.16 -15.15 -14.09
C GLY A 79 -4.36 -15.06 -12.78
N PRO A 80 -3.01 -15.15 -12.82
CA PRO A 80 -2.18 -15.07 -11.64
C PRO A 80 -2.06 -13.65 -11.10
N ILE A 81 -1.88 -13.49 -9.78
CA ILE A 81 -1.60 -12.18 -9.16
C ILE A 81 -0.26 -11.66 -9.71
N PRO A 82 -0.19 -10.41 -10.22
CA PRO A 82 1.07 -9.80 -10.62
C PRO A 82 2.04 -9.72 -9.44
N GLN A 83 3.26 -10.22 -9.62
CA GLN A 83 4.24 -10.37 -8.56
C GLN A 83 5.11 -9.11 -8.41
N ILE A 84 5.25 -8.60 -7.20
CA ILE A 84 6.29 -7.63 -6.87
C ILE A 84 7.56 -8.39 -6.46
N LYS A 85 8.68 -7.99 -7.07
CA LYS A 85 10.01 -8.34 -6.57
C LYS A 85 10.45 -7.26 -5.59
N TRP A 86 10.31 -7.56 -4.31
CA TRP A 86 10.71 -6.67 -3.22
C TRP A 86 12.20 -6.35 -3.27
N ALA A 87 12.52 -5.08 -3.10
CA ALA A 87 13.89 -4.58 -3.15
C ALA A 87 14.60 -4.84 -1.82
N ASN A 88 15.90 -5.16 -1.91
CA ASN A 88 16.74 -5.36 -0.74
C ASN A 88 16.92 -4.03 0.00
N THR A 89 16.63 -4.01 1.30
CA THR A 89 16.72 -2.81 2.14
C THR A 89 18.12 -2.20 2.23
N GLY A 90 19.17 -2.99 1.96
CA GLY A 90 20.56 -2.54 1.88
C GLY A 90 21.01 -2.07 0.49
N SER A 91 20.14 -2.10 -0.53
CA SER A 91 20.48 -1.63 -1.88
C SER A 91 20.62 -0.10 -1.93
N ASN A 92 21.45 0.39 -2.85
CA ASN A 92 21.68 1.83 -3.00
C ASN A 92 20.39 2.56 -3.39
N GLU A 93 19.57 1.94 -4.24
CA GLU A 93 18.33 2.49 -4.76
C GLU A 93 17.29 2.68 -3.65
N VAL A 94 17.16 1.70 -2.76
CA VAL A 94 16.32 1.81 -1.57
C VAL A 94 16.86 2.88 -0.63
N GLN A 95 18.18 2.94 -0.40
CA GLN A 95 18.77 3.97 0.46
C GLN A 95 18.55 5.39 -0.07
N GLU A 96 18.69 5.61 -1.38
CA GLU A 96 18.42 6.92 -1.99
C GLU A 96 16.93 7.27 -1.94
N THR A 97 16.03 6.29 -2.09
CA THR A 97 14.58 6.50 -1.93
C THR A 97 14.23 6.84 -0.48
N SER A 98 14.82 6.15 0.49
CA SER A 98 14.68 6.48 1.92
C SER A 98 15.20 7.89 2.24
N LYS A 99 16.32 8.31 1.66
CA LYS A 99 16.82 9.69 1.81
C LYS A 99 15.86 10.73 1.26
N MET A 100 15.18 10.44 0.15
CA MET A 100 14.13 11.32 -0.39
C MET A 100 12.99 11.48 0.60
N LEU A 101 12.53 10.39 1.22
CA LEU A 101 11.46 10.44 2.22
C LEU A 101 11.90 11.13 3.53
N GLN A 102 13.12 10.89 3.98
CA GLN A 102 13.74 11.64 5.08
C GLN A 102 13.85 13.13 4.74
N HIS A 103 14.14 13.47 3.49
CA HIS A 103 14.17 14.86 3.04
C HIS A 103 12.79 15.51 3.09
N CYS A 104 11.71 14.80 2.74
CA CYS A 104 10.35 15.28 2.97
C CYS A 104 10.14 15.67 4.45
N LEU A 105 10.65 14.90 5.39
CA LEU A 105 10.54 15.17 6.82
C LEU A 105 11.59 16.17 7.37
N ASN A 106 12.56 16.60 6.55
CA ASN A 106 13.55 17.60 6.92
C ASN A 106 13.06 19.03 6.69
N HIS A 107 11.99 19.40 7.38
CA HIS A 107 11.44 20.76 7.41
C HIS A 107 10.93 21.05 8.82
N TYR A 108 11.04 22.29 9.30
CA TYR A 108 10.74 22.63 10.71
C TYR A 108 9.28 22.40 11.11
N GLU A 109 8.35 22.42 10.14
CA GLU A 109 6.93 22.09 10.33
C GLU A 109 6.58 20.63 10.03
N ALA A 110 7.52 19.86 9.46
CA ALA A 110 7.24 18.49 9.06
C ALA A 110 7.17 17.57 10.27
N ASN A 111 6.20 16.66 10.24
CA ASN A 111 6.11 15.50 11.11
C ASN A 111 5.43 14.37 10.32
N ILE A 112 5.43 13.17 10.89
CA ILE A 112 4.89 12.00 10.22
C ILE A 112 3.38 12.10 9.94
N ASP A 113 2.61 12.74 10.82
CA ASP A 113 1.17 12.92 10.67
C ASP A 113 0.85 13.86 9.50
N ASN A 114 1.51 15.04 9.43
CA ASN A 114 1.36 15.99 8.33
C ASN A 114 1.72 15.36 6.97
N PHE A 115 2.81 14.59 6.93
CA PHE A 115 3.23 13.92 5.70
C PHE A 115 2.25 12.81 5.28
N ALA A 116 1.75 12.02 6.24
CA ALA A 116 0.72 11.02 5.98
C ALA A 116 -0.58 11.67 5.46
N ASP A 117 -1.04 12.75 6.07
CA ASP A 117 -2.25 13.47 5.63
C ASP A 117 -2.07 14.05 4.21
N TRP A 118 -0.88 14.55 3.88
CA TRP A 118 -0.55 15.02 2.53
C TRP A 118 -0.63 13.89 1.49
N LEU A 119 -0.09 12.71 1.80
CA LEU A 119 -0.17 11.53 0.94
C LEU A 119 -1.61 11.00 0.82
N ILE A 120 -2.35 10.93 1.93
CA ILE A 120 -3.76 10.52 1.96
C ILE A 120 -4.63 11.47 1.11
N TRP A 121 -4.36 12.77 1.18
CA TRP A 121 -5.01 13.77 0.33
C TRP A 121 -4.66 13.57 -1.14
N GLY A 122 -3.37 13.43 -1.45
CA GLY A 122 -2.88 13.24 -2.81
C GLY A 122 -3.39 11.95 -3.46
N LEU A 123 -3.58 10.89 -2.69
CA LEU A 123 -4.10 9.59 -3.14
C LEU A 123 -5.62 9.44 -2.95
N SER A 124 -6.30 10.44 -2.39
CA SER A 124 -7.74 10.40 -2.10
C SER A 124 -8.19 9.19 -1.24
N ILE A 125 -7.35 8.73 -0.32
CA ILE A 125 -7.59 7.51 0.49
C ILE A 125 -8.79 7.69 1.43
N ASN A 126 -8.80 8.75 2.26
CA ASN A 126 -9.88 9.02 3.22
C ASN A 126 -10.57 10.34 2.88
N LYS A 127 -11.91 10.31 2.74
CA LYS A 127 -12.74 11.48 2.41
C LYS A 127 -12.75 12.58 3.48
N GLU A 128 -12.45 12.22 4.71
CA GLU A 128 -12.48 13.12 5.86
C GLU A 128 -11.16 13.87 6.05
N THR A 129 -10.06 13.38 5.48
CA THR A 129 -8.75 14.04 5.57
C THR A 129 -8.76 15.36 4.82
N ASN A 130 -8.31 16.42 5.48
CA ASN A 130 -8.05 17.73 4.90
C ASN A 130 -6.63 18.17 5.26
N ILE A 131 -6.01 18.95 4.36
CA ILE A 131 -4.62 19.40 4.52
C ILE A 131 -4.52 20.88 4.88
N ASN A 132 -5.60 21.51 5.39
CA ASN A 132 -5.63 22.94 5.71
C ASN A 132 -4.66 23.33 6.83
N HIS A 133 -4.23 22.36 7.63
CA HIS A 133 -3.24 22.54 8.69
C HIS A 133 -1.79 22.53 8.15
N ILE A 134 -1.58 22.08 6.91
CA ILE A 134 -0.27 22.09 6.24
C ILE A 134 -0.07 23.47 5.61
N SER A 135 0.99 24.17 6.00
CA SER A 135 1.29 25.49 5.43
C SER A 135 1.68 25.39 3.95
N GLN A 136 1.57 26.51 3.22
CA GLN A 136 1.95 26.56 1.81
C GLN A 136 3.43 26.21 1.60
N ASN A 137 4.31 26.64 2.52
CA ASN A 137 5.74 26.34 2.50
C ASN A 137 6.00 24.85 2.70
N LEU A 138 5.36 24.23 3.68
CA LEU A 138 5.50 22.79 3.92
C LEU A 138 4.97 21.96 2.75
N ASN A 139 3.83 22.35 2.18
CA ASN A 139 3.29 21.70 0.98
C ASN A 139 4.22 21.86 -0.23
N GLU A 140 4.81 23.04 -0.45
CA GLU A 140 5.80 23.23 -1.53
C GLU A 140 7.02 22.32 -1.33
N HIS A 141 7.51 22.21 -0.10
CA HIS A 141 8.61 21.32 0.27
C HIS A 141 8.28 19.87 -0.08
N TYR A 142 7.13 19.34 0.36
CA TYR A 142 6.68 17.99 0.01
C TYR A 142 6.54 17.81 -1.51
N TYR A 143 5.89 18.76 -2.19
CA TYR A 143 5.64 18.71 -3.64
C TYR A 143 6.92 18.66 -4.47
N ARG A 144 7.99 19.33 -4.02
CA ARG A 144 9.30 19.31 -4.70
C ARG A 144 10.16 18.11 -4.34
N ALA A 145 10.06 17.63 -3.10
CA ALA A 145 10.91 16.57 -2.59
C ALA A 145 10.39 15.18 -2.95
N PHE A 146 9.08 14.95 -2.81
CA PHE A 146 8.50 13.61 -2.91
C PHE A 146 8.47 13.10 -4.35
N ASP A 147 8.96 11.89 -4.56
CA ASP A 147 8.92 11.20 -5.85
C ASP A 147 8.26 9.83 -5.71
N LEU A 148 7.01 9.75 -6.20
CA LEU A 148 6.23 8.52 -6.18
C LEU A 148 6.85 7.41 -7.04
N PHE A 149 7.51 7.77 -8.15
CA PHE A 149 8.06 6.77 -9.06
C PHE A 149 9.15 5.94 -8.38
N LEU A 150 10.02 6.57 -7.58
CA LEU A 150 11.09 5.87 -6.87
C LEU A 150 10.55 4.86 -5.85
N VAL A 151 9.52 5.25 -5.12
CA VAL A 151 8.83 4.38 -4.15
C VAL A 151 8.28 3.14 -4.86
N LEU A 152 7.61 3.32 -6.00
CA LEU A 152 7.05 2.22 -6.77
C LEU A 152 8.13 1.36 -7.45
N LYS A 153 9.18 1.97 -8.00
CA LYS A 153 10.24 1.25 -8.73
C LYS A 153 11.09 0.38 -7.81
N TYR A 154 11.33 0.83 -6.58
CA TYR A 154 12.16 0.13 -5.59
C TYR A 154 11.32 -0.26 -4.37
N PRO A 155 10.38 -1.21 -4.51
CA PRO A 155 9.36 -1.46 -3.52
C PRO A 155 9.95 -2.11 -2.28
N THR A 156 9.68 -1.52 -1.11
CA THR A 156 9.99 -2.07 0.21
C THR A 156 9.10 -1.41 1.27
N ASP A 157 9.26 -1.79 2.53
CA ASP A 157 8.53 -1.24 3.67
C ASP A 157 9.13 0.08 4.17
N TYR A 158 9.02 1.13 3.36
CA TYR A 158 9.57 2.44 3.66
C TYR A 158 8.94 3.11 4.89
N LEU A 159 7.62 3.04 5.01
CA LEU A 159 6.92 3.84 6.03
C LEU A 159 7.09 3.27 7.43
N SER A 160 7.35 1.97 7.58
CA SER A 160 7.80 1.40 8.85
C SER A 160 9.11 2.01 9.32
N HIS A 161 10.11 2.08 8.43
CA HIS A 161 11.42 2.63 8.76
C HIS A 161 11.33 4.10 9.17
N ILE A 162 10.56 4.89 8.43
CA ILE A 162 10.34 6.31 8.76
C ILE A 162 9.65 6.45 10.11
N LEU A 163 8.60 5.67 10.39
CA LEU A 163 7.91 5.76 11.67
C LEU A 163 8.84 5.39 12.84
N THR A 164 9.72 4.40 12.67
CA THR A 164 10.75 4.08 13.66
C THR A 164 11.70 5.24 13.91
N GLU A 165 12.20 5.88 12.85
CA GLU A 165 13.12 7.02 12.97
C GLU A 165 12.46 8.23 13.66
N GLU A 166 11.19 8.50 13.34
CA GLU A 166 10.44 9.63 13.92
C GLU A 166 9.99 9.36 15.36
N THR A 167 9.66 8.11 15.71
CA THR A 167 9.29 7.75 17.10
C THR A 167 10.51 7.57 18.01
N GLY A 168 11.68 7.28 17.45
CA GLY A 168 12.95 7.23 18.18
C GLY A 168 13.49 8.60 18.62
N LYS A 169 12.93 9.70 18.12
CA LYS A 169 13.32 11.07 18.47
C LYS A 169 12.48 11.60 19.65
N GLY A 170 13.14 12.08 20.72
CA GLY A 170 12.53 12.86 21.80
C GLY A 170 11.68 12.07 22.81
N TYR A 171 10.64 12.71 23.37
CA TYR A 171 9.81 12.20 24.48
C TYR A 171 9.01 10.92 24.16
N LYS A 172 8.79 10.62 22.87
CA LYS A 172 8.08 9.42 22.40
C LYS A 172 8.96 8.15 22.37
N SER A 173 10.25 8.26 22.70
CA SER A 173 11.21 7.13 22.75
C SER A 173 10.77 5.95 23.63
N GLY A 174 9.93 6.19 24.65
CA GLY A 174 9.42 5.14 25.55
C GLY A 174 8.28 4.27 24.98
N LEU A 175 7.66 4.66 23.87
CA LEU A 175 6.53 3.95 23.22
C LEU A 175 6.92 3.35 21.86
N GLY A 176 8.23 3.28 21.56
CA GLY A 176 8.81 3.13 20.21
C GLY A 176 8.12 2.14 19.26
N TYR A 177 8.16 2.47 17.97
CA TYR A 177 7.68 1.60 16.88
C TYR A 177 8.82 0.70 16.38
N TYR A 178 8.68 -0.62 16.56
CA TYR A 178 9.68 -1.62 16.19
C TYR A 178 9.12 -2.55 15.11
N PRO A 179 9.29 -2.22 13.81
CA PRO A 179 8.83 -3.06 12.73
C PRO A 179 9.66 -4.33 12.66
N THR A 180 9.02 -5.41 12.24
CA THR A 180 9.75 -6.60 11.82
C THR A 180 10.64 -6.21 10.63
N PRO A 181 11.95 -6.51 10.63
CA PRO A 181 12.79 -6.21 9.49
C PRO A 181 12.22 -6.85 8.22
N PHE A 182 12.12 -6.07 7.13
CA PHE A 182 11.32 -6.48 5.97
C PHE A 182 11.74 -7.82 5.35
N SER A 183 13.04 -8.13 5.34
CA SER A 183 13.55 -9.43 4.88
C SER A 183 13.04 -10.61 5.72
N ILE A 184 12.81 -10.40 7.01
CA ILE A 184 12.21 -11.40 7.91
C ILE A 184 10.71 -11.51 7.64
N SER A 185 10.02 -10.40 7.37
CA SER A 185 8.62 -10.43 6.94
C SER A 185 8.44 -11.21 5.63
N GLU A 186 9.28 -10.95 4.63
CA GLU A 186 9.30 -11.72 3.37
C GLU A 186 9.53 -13.21 3.61
N MET A 187 10.48 -13.56 4.49
CA MET A 187 10.77 -14.95 4.85
C MET A 187 9.56 -15.62 5.51
N MET A 188 8.96 -14.99 6.52
CA MET A 188 7.81 -15.55 7.25
C MET A 188 6.61 -15.75 6.33
N VAL A 189 6.37 -14.83 5.40
CA VAL A 189 5.32 -14.98 4.38
C VAL A 189 5.62 -16.15 3.46
N LYS A 190 6.85 -16.26 2.94
CA LYS A 190 7.26 -17.39 2.08
C LYS A 190 7.20 -18.75 2.78
N MET A 191 7.34 -18.78 4.10
CA MET A 191 7.16 -20.02 4.88
C MET A 191 5.68 -20.35 5.10
N SER A 192 4.81 -19.34 5.09
CA SER A 192 3.36 -19.47 5.30
C SER A 192 2.62 -19.87 4.03
N PHE A 193 3.10 -19.41 2.87
CA PHE A 193 2.56 -19.72 1.56
C PHE A 193 3.54 -20.59 0.78
N SER A 194 3.13 -21.79 0.39
CA SER A 194 3.91 -22.58 -0.58
C SER A 194 3.89 -21.92 -1.96
N ASP A 195 4.73 -22.37 -2.90
CA ASP A 195 4.72 -21.89 -4.29
C ASP A 195 3.44 -22.26 -5.08
N ASP A 196 2.45 -22.86 -4.41
CA ASP A 196 1.15 -23.17 -4.97
C ASP A 196 0.27 -21.91 -5.11
N LYS A 197 -0.45 -21.80 -6.23
CA LYS A 197 -1.33 -20.66 -6.55
C LYS A 197 -2.69 -20.75 -5.85
N SER A 198 -2.91 -21.76 -5.02
CA SER A 198 -4.16 -22.03 -4.30
C SER A 198 -4.51 -20.96 -3.27
N TYR A 199 -3.57 -20.14 -2.81
CA TYR A 199 -3.81 -19.14 -1.76
C TYR A 199 -4.51 -17.86 -2.22
N LYS A 200 -4.72 -17.68 -3.53
CA LYS A 200 -5.33 -16.46 -4.09
C LYS A 200 -6.67 -16.09 -3.44
N THR A 201 -7.49 -17.10 -3.12
CA THR A 201 -8.82 -17.00 -2.50
C THR A 201 -8.79 -16.95 -0.98
N GLU A 202 -7.64 -17.23 -0.38
CA GLU A 202 -7.45 -17.30 1.06
C GLU A 202 -7.35 -15.89 1.67
N THR A 203 -7.45 -15.87 2.99
CA THR A 203 -7.38 -14.65 3.79
C THR A 203 -6.12 -14.66 4.64
N VAL A 204 -5.34 -13.59 4.58
CA VAL A 204 -4.29 -13.32 5.56
C VAL A 204 -4.82 -12.38 6.65
N ASN A 205 -4.38 -12.58 7.90
CA ASN A 205 -4.75 -11.69 9.01
C ASN A 205 -3.49 -11.29 9.79
N ASP A 206 -3.28 -9.99 9.99
CA ASP A 206 -2.22 -9.43 10.82
C ASP A 206 -2.82 -8.61 11.98
N PRO A 207 -2.94 -9.20 13.19
CA PRO A 207 -3.60 -8.56 14.32
C PRO A 207 -2.80 -7.41 14.96
N CYS A 208 -1.59 -7.13 14.47
CA CYS A 208 -0.69 -6.07 14.93
C CYS A 208 0.13 -5.54 13.75
N ILE A 209 -0.59 -5.05 12.75
CA ILE A 209 -0.06 -4.83 11.39
C ILE A 209 1.05 -3.78 11.30
N GLY A 210 1.12 -2.83 12.25
CA GLY A 210 2.00 -1.68 12.13
C GLY A 210 1.76 -0.95 10.80
N CYS A 211 2.82 -0.70 10.03
CA CYS A 211 2.72 -0.11 8.69
C CYS A 211 2.56 -1.16 7.57
N GLY A 212 2.27 -2.43 7.88
CA GLY A 212 1.94 -3.45 6.88
C GLY A 212 3.10 -4.33 6.42
N ALA A 213 4.24 -4.36 7.13
CA ALA A 213 5.45 -5.12 6.76
C ALA A 213 5.17 -6.56 6.32
N MET A 214 4.22 -7.25 6.96
CA MET A 214 3.80 -8.61 6.62
C MET A 214 2.79 -8.68 5.48
N LEU A 215 1.80 -7.77 5.46
CA LEU A 215 0.78 -7.77 4.41
C LEU A 215 1.37 -7.40 3.04
N LEU A 216 2.39 -6.55 2.98
CA LEU A 216 3.07 -6.20 1.74
C LEU A 216 3.52 -7.46 0.96
N PRO A 217 4.41 -8.31 1.48
CA PRO A 217 4.79 -9.54 0.78
C PRO A 217 3.64 -10.55 0.69
N ALA A 218 2.71 -10.62 1.65
CA ALA A 218 1.56 -11.53 1.56
C ALA A 218 0.63 -11.21 0.37
N SER A 219 0.64 -9.95 -0.10
CA SER A 219 -0.11 -9.53 -1.28
C SER A 219 0.32 -10.28 -2.56
N ASN A 220 1.55 -10.80 -2.63
CA ASN A 220 1.97 -11.67 -3.75
C ASN A 220 1.14 -12.97 -3.85
N TYR A 221 0.46 -13.38 -2.78
CA TYR A 221 -0.18 -14.69 -2.65
C TYR A 221 -1.70 -14.63 -2.49
N THR A 222 -2.23 -13.60 -1.82
CA THR A 222 -3.66 -13.52 -1.48
C THR A 222 -4.26 -12.19 -1.92
N LEU A 223 -5.56 -12.22 -2.27
CA LEU A 223 -6.31 -11.00 -2.61
C LEU A 223 -7.13 -10.45 -1.44
N ARG A 224 -7.24 -11.18 -0.32
CA ARG A 224 -8.01 -10.78 0.86
C ARG A 224 -7.13 -10.76 2.10
N GLY A 225 -7.16 -9.65 2.82
CA GLY A 225 -6.33 -9.41 3.98
C GLY A 225 -7.06 -8.57 5.02
N TYR A 226 -6.85 -8.89 6.30
CA TYR A 226 -7.28 -8.06 7.42
C TYR A 226 -6.07 -7.64 8.24
N GLY A 227 -6.10 -6.41 8.72
CA GLY A 227 -5.06 -5.83 9.54
C GLY A 227 -5.68 -4.96 10.62
N GLN A 228 -5.13 -5.00 11.82
CA GLN A 228 -5.49 -4.08 12.90
C GLN A 228 -4.24 -3.62 13.63
N ASP A 229 -4.26 -2.39 14.12
CA ASP A 229 -3.23 -1.85 15.00
C ASP A 229 -3.88 -0.90 16.02
N ILE A 230 -3.20 -0.67 17.14
CA ILE A 230 -3.61 0.34 18.12
C ILE A 230 -3.21 1.76 17.64
N SER A 231 -2.16 1.85 16.83
CA SER A 231 -1.60 3.10 16.32
C SER A 231 -2.32 3.55 15.06
N LYS A 232 -3.12 4.62 15.19
CA LYS A 232 -3.82 5.23 14.04
C LYS A 232 -2.86 5.67 12.93
N ILE A 233 -1.70 6.23 13.30
CA ILE A 233 -0.70 6.64 12.30
C ILE A 233 -0.11 5.43 11.58
N ALA A 234 0.14 4.32 12.29
CA ALA A 234 0.64 3.09 11.65
C ALA A 234 -0.38 2.52 10.64
N ILE A 235 -1.69 2.49 10.98
CA ILE A 235 -2.75 2.10 10.05
C ILE A 235 -2.80 3.02 8.83
N SER A 236 -2.63 4.34 9.04
CA SER A 236 -2.63 5.34 7.97
C SER A 236 -1.47 5.08 7.00
N LEU A 237 -0.27 4.86 7.54
CA LEU A 237 0.92 4.51 6.76
C LEU A 237 0.77 3.14 6.07
N ALA A 238 0.23 2.13 6.75
CA ALA A 238 -0.07 0.84 6.14
C ALA A 238 -0.98 1.00 4.93
N THR A 239 -2.06 1.77 5.06
CA THR A 239 -3.01 2.02 3.99
C THR A 239 -2.34 2.71 2.80
N ILE A 240 -1.47 3.71 3.04
CA ILE A 240 -0.69 4.36 1.98
C ILE A 240 0.19 3.33 1.24
N GLN A 241 0.91 2.46 1.96
CA GLN A 241 1.74 1.44 1.31
C GLN A 241 0.90 0.40 0.56
N MET A 242 -0.31 0.08 1.03
CA MET A 242 -1.23 -0.77 0.26
C MET A 242 -1.70 -0.10 -1.02
N TYR A 243 -1.90 1.23 -1.04
CA TYR A 243 -2.20 1.94 -2.29
C TYR A 243 -1.04 1.85 -3.27
N TRP A 244 0.19 1.90 -2.79
CA TRP A 244 1.39 1.78 -3.63
C TRP A 244 1.57 0.37 -4.19
N TYR A 245 1.34 -0.66 -3.38
CA TYR A 245 1.82 -2.00 -3.71
C TYR A 245 0.76 -3.10 -3.71
N ALA A 246 -0.36 -2.93 -3.02
CA ALA A 246 -1.38 -3.98 -2.84
C ALA A 246 -2.81 -3.43 -2.96
N PRO A 247 -3.27 -3.10 -4.18
CA PRO A 247 -4.55 -2.43 -4.43
C PRO A 247 -5.75 -3.12 -3.81
N TRP A 248 -5.76 -4.46 -3.79
CA TRP A 248 -6.82 -5.27 -3.21
C TRP A 248 -6.93 -5.19 -1.69
N TYR A 249 -5.88 -4.79 -0.98
CA TYR A 249 -5.96 -4.45 0.44
C TYR A 249 -6.31 -2.98 0.68
N ALA A 250 -5.89 -2.11 -0.23
CA ALA A 250 -6.17 -0.67 -0.15
C ALA A 250 -7.63 -0.31 -0.44
N PHE A 251 -8.23 -0.97 -1.43
CA PHE A 251 -9.60 -0.73 -1.85
C PHE A 251 -10.26 -2.06 -2.24
N HIS A 252 -11.04 -2.62 -1.32
CA HIS A 252 -11.74 -3.90 -1.53
C HIS A 252 -13.26 -3.68 -1.57
N PRO A 253 -13.91 -3.73 -2.75
CA PRO A 253 -15.36 -3.66 -2.83
C PRO A 253 -16.03 -4.85 -2.11
N ASN A 254 -17.13 -4.57 -1.40
CA ASN A 254 -17.83 -5.58 -0.57
C ASN A 254 -18.57 -6.66 -1.39
N ASN A 255 -18.79 -6.42 -2.69
CA ASN A 255 -19.63 -7.24 -3.56
C ASN A 255 -18.82 -8.10 -4.55
N LEU A 256 -17.50 -8.20 -4.39
CA LEU A 256 -16.66 -9.06 -5.23
C LEU A 256 -16.92 -10.54 -4.94
N LYS A 257 -17.09 -11.33 -6.01
CA LYS A 257 -17.29 -12.78 -5.95
C LYS A 257 -15.99 -13.56 -6.21
N GLY A 258 -16.06 -14.87 -6.02
CA GLY A 258 -14.99 -15.82 -6.35
C GLY A 258 -13.99 -16.07 -5.21
N PHE A 259 -14.22 -15.48 -4.04
CA PHE A 259 -13.52 -15.88 -2.82
C PHE A 259 -14.14 -17.16 -2.26
N ASN A 260 -13.38 -17.87 -1.43
CA ASN A 260 -13.95 -18.93 -0.60
C ASN A 260 -14.91 -18.27 0.39
N ASP A 261 -16.19 -18.22 0.02
CA ASP A 261 -17.27 -17.94 0.94
C ASP A 261 -17.27 -19.08 1.96
N PHE A 262 -17.23 -18.73 3.24
CA PHE A 262 -17.32 -19.72 4.31
C PHE A 262 -18.54 -20.60 4.01
N LYS A 263 -18.33 -21.90 3.84
CA LYS A 263 -19.44 -22.85 3.95
C LYS A 263 -20.11 -22.54 5.27
N ASP A 264 -21.41 -22.29 5.24
CA ASP A 264 -22.20 -22.05 6.44
C ASP A 264 -21.77 -23.02 7.53
N ILE A 265 -21.41 -22.50 8.71
CA ILE A 265 -21.14 -23.35 9.87
C ILE A 265 -22.44 -24.12 10.09
N ILE A 266 -22.45 -25.40 9.71
CA ILE A 266 -23.60 -26.26 9.93
C ILE A 266 -23.69 -26.45 11.45
N MET A 267 -24.59 -25.69 12.07
CA MET A 267 -24.97 -25.88 13.45
C MET A 267 -25.57 -27.28 13.57
N ILE A 268 -24.83 -28.22 14.16
CA ILE A 268 -25.38 -29.51 14.54
C ILE A 268 -26.35 -29.23 15.69
N ASN A 269 -27.64 -29.16 15.40
CA ASN A 269 -28.67 -29.14 16.43
C ASN A 269 -28.55 -30.45 17.22
N SER A 270 -28.11 -30.36 18.47
CA SER A 270 -28.07 -31.51 19.36
C SER A 270 -29.51 -31.93 19.67
N ASN A 271 -29.97 -33.01 19.04
CA ASN A 271 -31.27 -33.63 19.32
C ASN A 271 -31.32 -34.39 20.66
N ASN A 272 -30.49 -34.01 21.63
CA ASN A 272 -30.50 -34.59 22.97
C ASN A 272 -30.72 -33.50 24.02
N LYS A 273 -31.95 -33.47 24.55
CA LYS A 273 -32.30 -32.81 25.81
C LYS A 273 -31.50 -33.44 26.96
N LYS A 274 -30.22 -33.09 27.10
CA LYS A 274 -29.35 -33.17 28.29
C LYS A 274 -27.88 -33.08 27.88
N GLN A 275 -27.43 -31.90 27.47
CA GLN A 275 -26.05 -31.47 27.69
C GLN A 275 -26.02 -29.94 27.54
N LYS A 276 -25.90 -29.25 28.68
CA LYS A 276 -25.54 -27.83 28.71
C LYS A 276 -24.04 -27.74 28.41
N GLU A 277 -23.70 -26.69 27.67
CA GLU A 277 -22.36 -26.25 27.24
C GLU A 277 -21.84 -26.92 25.97
N GLY A 278 -21.86 -26.12 24.90
CA GLY A 278 -21.57 -26.52 23.53
C GLY A 278 -20.11 -26.89 23.34
N GLN A 279 -19.89 -28.13 22.90
CA GLN A 279 -18.66 -28.52 22.25
C GLN A 279 -18.80 -28.28 20.75
N TYR A 280 -17.92 -27.44 20.21
CA TYR A 280 -17.73 -27.32 18.77
C TYR A 280 -16.96 -28.56 18.29
N ALA A 281 -17.60 -29.38 17.46
CA ALA A 281 -16.93 -30.48 16.79
C ALA A 281 -16.34 -29.96 15.47
N PHE A 282 -15.01 -30.00 15.35
CA PHE A 282 -14.33 -29.85 14.07
C PHE A 282 -14.39 -31.19 13.35
N ASN A 283 -14.96 -31.24 12.14
CA ASN A 283 -14.69 -32.35 11.24
C ASN A 283 -13.25 -32.19 10.74
N LEU A 284 -12.39 -33.13 11.12
CA LEU A 284 -11.07 -33.34 10.51
C LEU A 284 -11.23 -33.81 9.06
#